data_AF-A0A2I1HLM2-F1
#
_entry.id   AF-A0A2I1HLM2-F1
#
_cell.length_a   1.000
_cell.length_b   1.000
_cell.length_c   1.000
_cell.angle_alpha   90.00
_cell.angle_beta   90.00
_cell.angle_gamma   90.00
#
_symmetry.space_group_name_H-M   'P 1'
#
loop_
_entity.id
_entity.type
_entity.pdbx_description
1 polymer ?
#
loop_
_entity_poly.entity_id
_entity_poly.type
_entity_poly.pdbx_seq_one_letter_code
_entity_poly.pdbx_strand_id
1 'polypeptide(L)'
;MTTLQDLIRILEDPAPQYVLGCIPVIVTIGTAPDNGLGNKLLWIMRCLGCPFTGLFYVLNVKDDPISATTYWLNSDRFKEDGKPISFRPFGHHAKEINLSDQDPQVIQSLEECIAEASPLDRLSSLASAYYVFVGIFAGLTKAMHLAHCTEEDWPYLPLSLSWTLPAVYKRVFGGRMVVRDPRERLEKLEKDPNERIEEPENRTYIVVRDLPDHVKNPNDASIFVVTFILFSLIIPWITVPLAYFSRPIGFGCRSKYISVLCSIWTVNSTIAFISHVLGEKSVYSRRILSIWFYFSGIIVAILLLLLALLSRTRSWWVDLFGESCNLTCSNQDY
;
A
#
# COMPACT_ATOMS: atom_id res chain seq x y z
N MET A 1 31.45 24.40 6.46
CA MET A 1 30.03 24.80 6.53
C MET A 1 29.36 24.26 5.28
N THR A 2 28.63 23.16 5.40
CA THR A 2 27.72 22.70 4.34
C THR A 2 26.59 23.73 4.25
N THR A 3 26.37 24.31 3.09
CA THR A 3 25.26 25.23 2.88
C THR A 3 23.95 24.45 2.88
N LEU A 4 22.81 25.12 3.14
CA LEU A 4 21.48 24.51 3.01
C LEU A 4 21.27 23.90 1.61
N GLN A 5 21.89 24.50 0.59
CA GLN A 5 21.91 23.99 -0.79
C GLN A 5 22.71 22.70 -0.94
N ASP A 6 23.85 22.56 -0.25
CA ASP A 6 24.62 21.30 -0.24
C ASP A 6 23.85 20.17 0.46
N LEU A 7 23.15 20.50 1.55
CA LEU A 7 22.29 19.53 2.25
C LEU A 7 21.12 19.10 1.36
N ILE A 8 20.48 20.04 0.66
CA ILE A 8 19.40 19.77 -0.30
C ILE A 8 19.90 18.88 -1.45
N ARG A 9 21.08 19.17 -2.03
CA ARG A 9 21.71 18.32 -3.06
C ARG A 9 22.04 16.91 -2.58
N ILE A 10 22.52 16.75 -1.35
CA ILE A 10 22.78 15.42 -0.76
C ILE A 10 21.47 14.66 -0.54
N LEU A 11 20.39 15.35 -0.17
CA LEU A 11 19.05 14.77 0.00
C LEU A 11 18.37 14.46 -1.35
N GLU A 12 18.82 15.11 -2.43
CA GLU A 12 18.43 14.84 -3.81
C GLU A 12 19.15 13.64 -4.44
N ASP A 13 20.15 13.07 -3.77
CA ASP A 13 20.84 11.87 -4.24
C ASP A 13 19.85 10.67 -4.32
N PRO A 14 19.79 9.96 -5.46
CA PRO A 14 18.93 8.80 -5.65
C PRO A 14 19.14 7.68 -4.62
N ALA A 15 20.36 7.52 -4.08
CA ALA A 15 20.65 6.43 -3.15
C ALA A 15 19.98 6.62 -1.78
N PRO A 16 20.13 7.78 -1.09
CA PRO A 16 19.32 8.11 0.10
C PRO A 16 17.81 8.02 -0.14
N GLN A 17 17.31 8.47 -1.29
CA GLN A 17 15.88 8.39 -1.62
C GLN A 17 15.38 6.96 -1.77
N TYR A 18 16.17 6.09 -2.40
CA TYR A 18 15.83 4.68 -2.52
C TYR A 18 15.78 4.01 -1.15
N VAL A 19 16.86 4.17 -0.37
CA VAL A 19 17.08 3.45 0.88
C VAL A 19 16.18 3.96 2.01
N LEU A 20 16.03 5.28 2.14
CA LEU A 20 15.29 5.92 3.23
C LEU A 20 13.87 6.33 2.82
N GLY A 21 13.64 6.54 1.53
CA GLY A 21 12.32 6.90 0.98
C GLY A 21 11.51 5.68 0.58
N CYS A 22 12.00 4.91 -0.39
CA CYS A 22 11.21 3.90 -1.09
C CYS A 22 11.12 2.56 -0.35
N ILE A 23 12.24 2.04 0.18
CA ILE A 23 12.23 0.75 0.91
C ILE A 23 11.26 0.79 2.10
N PRO A 24 11.29 1.80 2.99
CA PRO A 24 10.42 1.78 4.16
C PRO A 24 8.95 1.98 3.80
N VAL A 25 8.64 2.74 2.74
CA VAL A 25 7.29 2.80 2.16
C VAL A 25 6.81 1.42 1.73
N ILE A 26 7.63 0.70 0.95
CA ILE A 26 7.30 -0.62 0.41
C ILE A 26 7.08 -1.63 1.55
N VAL A 27 7.89 -1.56 2.59
CA VAL A 27 7.72 -2.37 3.81
C VAL A 27 6.43 -1.97 4.55
N THR A 28 6.14 -0.67 4.65
CA THR A 28 4.96 -0.14 5.37
C THR A 28 3.65 -0.63 4.76
N ILE A 29 3.53 -0.65 3.43
CA ILE A 29 2.33 -1.16 2.74
C ILE A 29 2.21 -2.69 2.82
N GLY A 30 3.35 -3.38 2.95
CA GLY A 30 3.43 -4.84 2.98
C GLY A 30 3.51 -5.42 4.38
N THR A 31 3.16 -4.68 5.42
CA THR A 31 3.03 -5.25 6.76
C THR A 31 1.83 -6.20 6.81
N ALA A 32 2.10 -7.49 6.95
CA ALA A 32 1.13 -8.52 7.24
C ALA A 32 1.48 -9.20 8.58
N PRO A 33 0.47 -9.73 9.30
CA PRO A 33 0.67 -10.46 10.54
C PRO A 33 1.18 -11.89 10.30
N ASP A 34 1.33 -12.31 9.04
CA ASP A 34 1.86 -13.61 8.65
C ASP A 34 3.22 -13.90 9.29
N ASN A 35 3.38 -15.13 9.78
CA ASN A 35 4.65 -15.61 10.28
C ASN A 35 5.63 -15.94 9.14
N GLY A 36 6.90 -15.68 9.40
CA GLY A 36 8.01 -15.99 8.48
C GLY A 36 8.29 -14.90 7.44
N LEU A 37 9.58 -14.72 7.12
CA LEU A 37 10.03 -13.71 6.18
C LEU A 37 9.47 -13.93 4.76
N GLY A 38 9.37 -15.18 4.32
CA GLY A 38 8.88 -15.52 2.98
C GLY A 38 7.43 -15.06 2.74
N ASN A 39 6.54 -15.30 3.70
CA ASN A 39 5.13 -14.89 3.59
C ASN A 39 4.99 -13.36 3.59
N LYS A 40 5.77 -12.67 4.44
CA LYS A 40 5.82 -11.21 4.46
C LYS A 40 6.34 -10.64 3.15
N LEU A 41 7.39 -11.21 2.56
CA LEU A 41 7.91 -10.81 1.26
C LEU A 41 6.90 -11.04 0.14
N LEU A 42 6.20 -12.17 0.13
CA LEU A 42 5.11 -12.42 -0.82
C LEU A 42 4.00 -11.39 -0.69
N TRP A 43 3.61 -11.03 0.54
CA TRP A 43 2.62 -9.99 0.78
C TRP A 43 3.08 -8.60 0.31
N ILE A 44 4.35 -8.24 0.57
CA ILE A 44 4.97 -7.02 0.03
C ILE A 44 4.87 -7.01 -1.50
N MET A 45 5.25 -8.11 -2.17
CA MET A 45 5.19 -8.20 -3.64
C MET A 45 3.74 -8.07 -4.13
N ARG A 46 2.77 -8.68 -3.44
CA ARG A 46 1.35 -8.51 -3.78
C ARG A 46 0.91 -7.05 -3.70
N CYS A 47 1.25 -6.37 -2.61
CA CYS A 47 0.88 -4.97 -2.40
C CYS A 47 1.55 -4.07 -3.45
N LEU A 48 2.81 -4.34 -3.80
CA LEU A 48 3.53 -3.61 -4.82
C LEU A 48 2.98 -3.84 -6.23
N GLY A 49 2.54 -5.07 -6.53
CA GLY A 49 1.92 -5.42 -7.81
C GLY A 49 0.48 -4.91 -7.93
N CYS A 50 -0.21 -4.71 -6.81
CA CYS A 50 -1.61 -4.30 -6.75
C CYS A 50 -1.83 -3.27 -5.62
N PRO A 51 -1.73 -1.96 -5.93
CA PRO A 51 -1.97 -0.88 -4.98
C PRO A 51 -3.28 -1.00 -4.21
N PHE A 52 -4.35 -1.46 -4.87
CA PHE A 52 -5.62 -1.74 -4.21
C PHE A 52 -5.45 -2.65 -3.01
N THR A 53 -4.76 -3.79 -3.15
CA THR A 53 -4.56 -4.74 -2.03
C THR A 53 -3.77 -4.08 -0.89
N GLY A 54 -2.70 -3.35 -1.23
CA GLY A 54 -1.85 -2.70 -0.23
C GLY A 54 -2.56 -1.61 0.57
N LEU A 55 -3.52 -0.92 -0.06
CA LEU A 55 -4.30 0.12 0.59
C LEU A 55 -5.62 -0.40 1.18
N PHE A 56 -6.12 -1.55 0.74
CA PHE A 56 -7.45 -2.05 1.15
C PHE A 56 -7.55 -2.18 2.67
N TYR A 57 -6.58 -2.83 3.29
CA TYR A 57 -6.48 -2.93 4.75
C TYR A 57 -6.41 -1.56 5.42
N VAL A 58 -5.55 -0.68 4.91
CA VAL A 58 -5.29 0.63 5.52
C VAL A 58 -6.54 1.49 5.51
N LEU A 59 -7.24 1.55 4.37
CA LEU A 59 -8.34 2.46 4.14
C LEU A 59 -9.70 1.99 4.67
N ASN A 60 -9.91 0.67 4.76
CA ASN A 60 -11.23 0.11 5.11
C ASN A 60 -11.34 -0.32 6.57
N VAL A 61 -10.23 -0.39 7.28
CA VAL A 61 -10.19 -0.75 8.69
C VAL A 61 -10.16 0.55 9.51
N LYS A 62 -11.21 0.81 10.29
CA LYS A 62 -11.23 1.90 11.28
C LYS A 62 -10.09 1.69 12.29
N ASP A 63 -9.68 2.72 13.02
CA ASP A 63 -8.65 2.59 14.09
C ASP A 63 -9.16 1.81 15.34
N ASP A 64 -10.12 0.90 15.12
CA ASP A 64 -10.65 -0.03 16.09
C ASP A 64 -9.83 -1.34 16.07
N PRO A 65 -9.34 -1.81 17.24
CA PRO A 65 -8.54 -3.02 17.32
C PRO A 65 -9.22 -4.25 16.72
N ILE A 66 -10.50 -4.45 17.03
CA ILE A 66 -11.23 -5.65 16.63
C ILE A 66 -11.39 -5.66 15.10
N SER A 67 -11.82 -4.55 14.52
CA SER A 67 -11.93 -4.36 13.06
C SER A 67 -10.59 -4.62 12.35
N ALA A 68 -9.47 -4.20 12.95
CA ALA A 68 -8.14 -4.41 12.37
C ALA A 68 -7.71 -5.87 12.38
N THR A 69 -7.93 -6.56 13.50
CA THR A 69 -7.56 -7.97 13.62
C THR A 69 -8.47 -8.85 12.75
N THR A 70 -9.78 -8.60 12.78
CA THR A 70 -10.76 -9.39 12.01
C THR A 70 -10.61 -9.27 10.50
N TYR A 71 -10.03 -8.19 9.99
CA TYR A 71 -9.69 -8.08 8.57
C TYR A 71 -8.89 -9.29 8.08
N TRP A 72 -7.97 -9.83 8.88
CA TRP A 72 -7.10 -10.93 8.44
C TRP A 72 -7.78 -12.30 8.43
N LEU A 73 -9.07 -12.37 8.79
CA LEU A 73 -9.85 -13.60 8.81
C LEU A 73 -10.58 -13.84 7.47
N ASN A 74 -10.79 -15.12 7.18
CA ASN A 74 -11.60 -15.58 6.04
C ASN A 74 -13.09 -15.51 6.39
N SER A 75 -13.95 -15.52 5.37
CA SER A 75 -15.41 -15.38 5.55
C SER A 75 -16.03 -16.50 6.40
N ASP A 76 -15.42 -17.68 6.43
CA ASP A 76 -15.87 -18.83 7.22
C ASP A 76 -15.67 -18.66 8.74
N ARG A 77 -14.99 -17.58 9.17
CA ARG A 77 -14.86 -17.18 10.57
C ARG A 77 -15.94 -16.21 11.04
N PHE A 78 -16.88 -15.83 10.16
CA PHE A 78 -17.93 -14.87 10.49
C PHE A 78 -19.33 -15.50 10.38
N LYS A 79 -20.22 -15.12 11.29
CA LYS A 79 -21.62 -15.54 11.31
C LYS A 79 -22.56 -14.35 11.42
N GLU A 80 -23.67 -14.44 10.71
CA GLU A 80 -24.81 -13.55 10.81
C GLU A 80 -26.05 -14.40 11.12
N ASP A 81 -26.80 -14.06 12.17
CA ASP A 81 -27.98 -14.81 12.62
C ASP A 81 -27.71 -16.32 12.76
N GLY A 82 -26.54 -16.67 13.30
CA GLY A 82 -26.09 -18.04 13.49
C GLY A 82 -25.60 -18.77 12.21
N LYS A 83 -25.71 -18.15 11.04
CA LYS A 83 -25.30 -18.72 9.74
C LYS A 83 -23.97 -18.15 9.25
N PRO A 84 -23.06 -18.97 8.69
CA PRO A 84 -21.84 -18.47 8.08
C PRO A 84 -22.13 -17.53 6.91
N ILE A 85 -21.38 -16.44 6.81
CA ILE A 85 -21.52 -15.50 5.70
C ILE A 85 -20.72 -15.96 4.47
N SER A 86 -21.19 -15.58 3.28
CA SER A 86 -20.57 -16.01 2.03
C SER A 86 -19.32 -15.23 1.65
N PHE A 87 -19.17 -13.99 2.13
CA PHE A 87 -18.10 -13.07 1.77
C PHE A 87 -17.54 -12.36 3.01
N ARG A 88 -16.30 -11.86 2.91
CA ARG A 88 -15.65 -11.10 3.98
C ARG A 88 -16.39 -9.77 4.23
N PRO A 89 -16.65 -9.39 5.49
CA PRO A 89 -17.52 -8.26 5.83
C PRO A 89 -16.80 -6.90 5.79
N PHE A 90 -16.11 -6.57 4.70
CA PHE A 90 -15.30 -5.35 4.58
C PHE A 90 -15.54 -4.60 3.26
N GLY A 91 -15.30 -3.28 3.26
CA GLY A 91 -15.48 -2.42 2.09
C GLY A 91 -16.91 -2.47 1.57
N HIS A 92 -17.10 -2.87 0.30
CA HIS A 92 -18.43 -3.01 -0.30
C HIS A 92 -19.39 -3.94 0.48
N HIS A 93 -18.87 -5.00 1.13
CA HIS A 93 -19.65 -5.96 1.90
C HIS A 93 -19.61 -5.68 3.41
N ALA A 94 -19.33 -4.44 3.82
CA ALA A 94 -19.12 -4.10 5.23
C ALA A 94 -20.31 -4.50 6.11
N LYS A 95 -19.99 -5.10 7.26
CA LYS A 95 -20.94 -5.40 8.35
C LYS A 95 -20.34 -4.93 9.67
N GLU A 96 -21.18 -4.70 10.66
CA GLU A 96 -20.75 -4.32 12.01
C GLU A 96 -20.47 -5.58 12.84
N ILE A 97 -19.42 -5.55 13.67
CA ILE A 97 -19.13 -6.63 14.63
C ILE A 97 -20.07 -6.46 15.83
N ASN A 98 -20.83 -7.51 16.14
CA ASN A 98 -21.79 -7.48 17.24
C ASN A 98 -21.13 -7.86 18.57
N LEU A 99 -20.60 -6.86 19.27
CA LEU A 99 -19.86 -7.07 20.52
C LEU A 99 -20.71 -7.65 21.67
N SER A 100 -22.02 -7.41 21.68
CA SER A 100 -22.89 -7.91 22.76
C SER A 100 -23.05 -9.44 22.74
N ASP A 101 -22.98 -10.03 21.56
CA ASP A 101 -23.22 -11.45 21.32
C ASP A 101 -21.90 -12.21 21.11
N GLN A 102 -20.77 -11.53 21.30
CA GLN A 102 -19.44 -12.07 21.08
C GLN A 102 -18.87 -12.64 22.38
N ASP A 103 -18.21 -13.79 22.28
CA ASP A 103 -17.48 -14.37 23.40
C ASP A 103 -16.33 -13.43 23.84
N PRO A 104 -16.26 -13.02 25.13
CA PRO A 104 -15.19 -12.18 25.66
C PRO A 104 -13.78 -12.73 25.42
N GLN A 105 -13.59 -14.06 25.45
CA GLN A 105 -12.29 -14.69 25.22
C GLN A 105 -11.82 -14.52 23.78
N VAL A 106 -12.76 -14.51 22.83
CA VAL A 106 -12.47 -14.24 21.42
C VAL A 106 -12.03 -12.79 21.24
N ILE A 107 -12.73 -11.83 21.87
CA ILE A 107 -12.34 -10.41 21.83
C ILE A 107 -10.94 -10.21 22.41
N GLN A 108 -10.68 -10.73 23.60
CA GLN A 108 -9.38 -10.62 24.25
C GLN A 108 -8.27 -11.20 23.37
N SER A 109 -8.50 -12.37 22.76
CA SER A 109 -7.55 -13.00 21.84
C SER A 109 -7.25 -12.15 20.61
N LEU A 110 -8.25 -11.44 20.07
CA LEU A 110 -8.08 -10.55 18.93
C LEU A 110 -7.35 -9.25 19.30
N GLU A 111 -7.55 -8.74 20.51
CA GLU A 111 -6.83 -7.57 21.03
C GLU A 111 -5.35 -7.88 21.28
N GLU A 112 -5.03 -9.09 21.76
CA GLU A 112 -3.65 -9.58 21.93
C GLU A 112 -2.85 -9.66 20.62
N CYS A 113 -3.52 -9.64 19.46
CA CYS A 113 -2.86 -9.63 18.15
C CYS A 113 -2.34 -8.25 17.75
N ILE A 114 -2.71 -7.20 18.48
CA ILE A 114 -2.35 -5.81 18.15
C ILE A 114 -1.22 -5.32 19.04
N ALA A 115 -0.32 -4.57 18.41
CA ALA A 115 0.69 -3.81 19.12
C ALA A 115 0.81 -2.40 18.54
N GLU A 116 1.36 -1.48 19.33
CA GLU A 116 1.75 -0.19 18.82
C GLU A 116 2.94 -0.30 17.87
N ALA A 117 2.91 0.48 16.78
CA ALA A 117 4.04 0.71 15.90
C ALA A 117 5.19 1.28 16.72
N SER A 118 6.37 0.67 16.60
CA SER A 118 7.54 1.09 17.34
C SER A 118 7.95 2.52 16.95
N PRO A 119 8.68 3.25 17.82
CA PRO A 119 9.22 4.55 17.45
C PRO A 119 10.07 4.50 16.18
N LEU A 120 10.82 3.40 15.98
CA LEU A 120 11.63 3.18 14.79
C LEU A 120 10.76 3.06 13.53
N ASP A 121 9.66 2.31 13.60
CA ASP A 121 8.73 2.16 12.47
C ASP A 121 8.09 3.50 12.10
N ARG A 122 7.66 4.29 13.11
CA ARG A 122 7.06 5.61 12.89
C ARG A 122 8.08 6.58 12.28
N LEU A 123 9.32 6.62 12.78
CA LEU A 123 10.39 7.47 12.23
C LEU A 123 10.76 7.06 10.80
N SER A 124 10.82 5.77 10.52
CA SER A 124 11.10 5.24 9.18
C SER A 124 10.01 5.63 8.19
N SER A 125 8.73 5.51 8.58
CA SER A 125 7.59 5.99 7.78
C SER A 125 7.58 7.52 7.61
N LEU A 126 8.01 8.29 8.62
CA LEU A 126 8.16 9.75 8.50
C LEU A 126 9.27 10.15 7.52
N ALA A 127 10.41 9.46 7.54
CA ALA A 127 11.48 9.67 6.56
C ALA A 127 10.97 9.39 5.13
N SER A 128 10.23 8.29 4.97
CA SER A 128 9.51 7.98 3.75
C SER A 128 8.55 9.08 3.30
N ALA A 129 7.71 9.59 4.21
CA ALA A 129 6.79 10.69 3.92
C ALA A 129 7.55 11.93 3.42
N TYR A 130 8.63 12.28 4.11
CA TYR A 130 9.49 13.40 3.74
C TYR A 130 9.99 13.27 2.30
N TYR A 131 10.56 12.12 1.90
CA TYR A 131 11.05 11.92 0.54
C TYR A 131 9.93 11.93 -0.51
N VAL A 132 8.75 11.40 -0.20
CA VAL A 132 7.58 11.49 -1.09
C VAL A 132 7.19 12.96 -1.30
N PHE A 133 7.11 13.75 -0.24
CA PHE A 133 6.79 15.19 -0.33
C PHE A 133 7.84 15.96 -1.12
N VAL A 134 9.14 15.74 -0.84
CA VAL A 134 10.23 16.35 -1.61
C VAL A 134 10.12 16.00 -3.10
N GLY A 135 9.83 14.73 -3.42
CA GLY A 135 9.58 14.28 -4.79
C GLY A 135 8.41 15.02 -5.46
N ILE A 136 7.28 15.18 -4.77
CA ILE A 136 6.10 15.92 -5.26
C ILE A 136 6.44 17.39 -5.51
N PHE A 137 6.95 18.10 -4.50
CA PHE A 137 7.21 19.53 -4.59
C PHE A 137 8.10 19.84 -5.76
N ALA A 138 9.15 19.06 -5.93
CA ALA A 138 10.11 19.43 -6.91
C ALA A 138 9.84 18.86 -8.30
N GLY A 139 9.08 17.76 -8.41
CA GLY A 139 8.39 17.41 -9.66
C GLY A 139 7.50 18.55 -10.16
N LEU A 140 6.75 19.21 -9.26
CA LEU A 140 5.95 20.39 -9.60
C LEU A 140 6.82 21.59 -10.01
N THR A 141 7.88 21.92 -9.25
CA THR A 141 8.74 23.07 -9.61
C THR A 141 9.41 22.90 -10.98
N LYS A 142 9.83 21.67 -11.33
CA LYS A 142 10.44 21.36 -12.62
C LYS A 142 9.41 21.40 -13.76
N ALA A 143 8.21 20.86 -13.53
CA ALA A 143 7.11 20.92 -14.50
C ALA A 143 6.60 22.36 -14.75
N MET A 144 6.63 23.22 -13.73
CA MET A 144 6.25 24.63 -13.83
C MET A 144 7.37 25.56 -14.34
N HIS A 145 8.55 25.01 -14.66
CA HIS A 145 9.72 25.78 -15.09
C HIS A 145 10.16 26.87 -14.08
N LEU A 146 9.95 26.63 -12.78
CA LEU A 146 10.37 27.53 -11.72
C LEU A 146 11.85 27.33 -11.33
N ALA A 147 12.41 26.17 -11.65
CA ALA A 147 13.81 25.84 -11.43
C ALA A 147 14.57 25.83 -12.76
N HIS A 148 15.85 26.22 -12.73
CA HIS A 148 16.75 26.15 -13.89
C HIS A 148 16.83 24.71 -14.41
N CYS A 149 17.03 24.55 -15.72
CA CYS A 149 17.29 23.24 -16.30
C CYS A 149 18.56 22.65 -15.68
N THR A 150 18.38 21.72 -14.75
CA THR A 150 19.46 20.92 -14.19
C THR A 150 19.49 19.61 -14.93
N GLU A 151 20.66 19.20 -15.39
CA GLU A 151 20.81 17.84 -15.90
C GLU A 151 20.58 16.80 -14.79
N GLU A 152 20.69 17.18 -13.51
CA GLU A 152 20.42 16.35 -12.31
C GLU A 152 19.06 15.64 -12.34
N ASP A 153 19.15 14.31 -12.20
CA ASP A 153 18.01 13.41 -12.38
C ASP A 153 17.20 13.32 -11.09
N TRP A 154 15.96 13.80 -11.18
CA TRP A 154 15.09 14.10 -10.05
C TRP A 154 14.31 12.86 -9.53
N PRO A 155 13.76 12.84 -8.29
CA PRO A 155 13.28 11.65 -7.58
C PRO A 155 11.96 11.09 -8.13
N TYR A 156 11.99 10.43 -9.28
CA TYR A 156 10.80 9.73 -9.78
C TYR A 156 10.37 8.60 -8.85
N LEU A 157 11.30 8.03 -8.10
CA LEU A 157 11.01 6.84 -7.31
C LEU A 157 10.09 7.14 -6.11
N PRO A 158 10.40 8.12 -5.22
CA PRO A 158 9.46 8.50 -4.16
C PRO A 158 8.13 9.02 -4.72
N LEU A 159 8.19 9.80 -5.80
CA LEU A 159 6.99 10.32 -6.46
C LEU A 159 6.09 9.19 -6.99
N SER A 160 6.66 8.18 -7.64
CA SER A 160 5.92 7.00 -8.14
C SER A 160 5.24 6.19 -7.04
N LEU A 161 5.73 6.31 -5.80
CA LEU A 161 5.17 5.66 -4.62
C LEU A 161 4.24 6.57 -3.82
N SER A 162 3.85 7.75 -4.32
CA SER A 162 2.94 8.68 -3.62
C SER A 162 1.58 8.06 -3.27
N TRP A 163 1.16 7.04 -4.03
CA TRP A 163 -0.08 6.31 -3.74
C TRP A 163 -0.06 5.62 -2.36
N THR A 164 1.11 5.39 -1.78
CA THR A 164 1.28 4.75 -0.46
C THR A 164 1.07 5.69 0.73
N LEU A 165 0.89 6.99 0.48
CA LEU A 165 0.72 8.00 1.54
C LEU A 165 -0.35 7.66 2.59
N PRO A 166 -1.51 7.08 2.25
CA PRO A 166 -2.49 6.69 3.27
C PRO A 166 -1.95 5.65 4.25
N ALA A 167 -1.14 4.69 3.76
CA ALA A 167 -0.52 3.67 4.60
C ALA A 167 0.53 4.28 5.55
N VAL A 168 1.32 5.22 5.03
CA VAL A 168 2.28 5.99 5.81
C VAL A 168 1.58 6.83 6.87
N TYR A 169 0.51 7.55 6.50
CA TYR A 169 -0.30 8.35 7.42
C TYR A 169 -0.88 7.49 8.55
N LYS A 170 -1.53 6.36 8.22
CA LYS A 170 -2.08 5.45 9.23
C LYS A 170 -0.99 4.89 10.15
N ARG A 171 0.19 4.59 9.62
CA ARG A 171 1.31 4.11 10.42
C ARG A 171 1.81 5.16 11.41
N VAL A 172 1.97 6.39 10.97
CA VAL A 172 2.52 7.49 11.78
C VAL A 172 1.54 7.96 12.84
N PHE A 173 0.27 8.16 12.46
CA PHE A 173 -0.74 8.78 13.34
C PHE A 173 -1.68 7.77 14.01
N GLY A 174 -2.06 6.69 13.32
CA GLY A 174 -2.96 5.66 13.86
C GLY A 174 -2.25 4.72 14.85
N GLY A 175 -0.96 4.48 14.64
CA GLY A 175 -0.05 3.92 15.64
C GLY A 175 -0.29 2.45 16.05
N ARG A 176 -1.40 1.80 15.69
CA ARG A 176 -1.71 0.40 16.02
C ARG A 176 -1.62 -0.51 14.80
N MET A 177 -1.07 -1.71 14.99
CA MET A 177 -0.81 -2.68 13.93
C MET A 177 -1.12 -4.09 14.40
N VAL A 178 -1.66 -4.93 13.52
CA VAL A 178 -1.78 -6.37 13.78
C VAL A 178 -0.40 -6.99 13.57
N VAL A 179 0.21 -7.48 14.65
CA VAL A 179 1.58 -8.01 14.67
C VAL A 179 1.61 -9.54 14.77
N ARG A 180 0.54 -10.15 15.29
CA ARG A 180 0.37 -11.61 15.37
C ARG A 180 -0.79 -12.05 14.50
N ASP A 181 -0.64 -13.19 13.85
CA ASP A 181 -1.71 -13.75 13.02
C ASP A 181 -2.92 -14.15 13.86
N PRO A 182 -4.09 -13.50 13.68
CA PRO A 182 -5.28 -13.87 14.43
C PRO A 182 -5.86 -15.21 14.03
N ARG A 183 -5.56 -15.73 12.83
CA ARG A 183 -5.99 -17.07 12.43
C ARG A 183 -5.34 -18.12 13.31
N GLU A 184 -4.02 -17.99 13.52
CA GLU A 184 -3.29 -18.89 14.41
C GLU A 184 -3.70 -18.71 15.88
N ARG A 185 -3.92 -17.47 16.34
CA ARG A 185 -4.33 -17.21 17.73
C ARG A 185 -5.69 -17.82 18.06
N LEU A 186 -6.66 -17.70 17.15
CA LEU A 186 -7.99 -18.32 17.29
C LEU A 186 -7.89 -19.84 17.20
N GLU A 187 -7.08 -20.39 16.30
CA GLU A 187 -6.84 -21.84 16.26
C GLU A 187 -6.20 -22.37 17.55
N LYS A 188 -5.32 -21.59 18.19
CA LYS A 188 -4.74 -21.94 19.49
C LYS A 188 -5.82 -21.94 20.58
N LEU A 189 -6.67 -20.92 20.62
CA LEU A 189 -7.78 -20.82 21.57
C LEU A 189 -8.74 -22.02 21.46
N GLU A 190 -8.97 -22.51 20.23
CA GLU A 190 -9.83 -23.69 19.99
C GLU A 190 -9.19 -25.01 20.45
N LYS A 191 -7.86 -25.14 20.31
CA LYS A 191 -7.16 -26.41 20.51
C LYS A 191 -6.62 -26.57 21.93
N ASP A 192 -6.15 -25.50 22.55
CA ASP A 192 -5.47 -25.52 23.86
C ASP A 192 -6.47 -25.84 24.98
N PRO A 193 -6.33 -26.99 25.68
CA PRO A 193 -7.26 -27.39 26.73
C PRO A 193 -7.26 -26.44 27.94
N ASN A 194 -6.23 -25.61 28.13
CA ASN A 194 -6.16 -24.64 29.23
C ASN A 194 -6.79 -23.28 28.88
N GLU A 195 -6.94 -22.97 27.59
CA GLU A 195 -7.54 -21.72 27.10
C GLU A 195 -8.91 -21.95 26.43
N ARG A 196 -9.42 -23.19 26.47
CA ARG A 196 -10.60 -23.62 25.70
C ARG A 196 -11.88 -22.98 26.25
N ILE A 197 -12.75 -22.53 25.34
CA ILE A 197 -14.15 -22.23 25.62
C ILE A 197 -14.86 -23.57 25.94
N GLU A 198 -15.66 -23.61 27.01
CA GLU A 198 -16.18 -24.84 27.63
C GLU A 198 -17.03 -25.75 26.73
N GLU A 199 -17.46 -25.29 25.54
CA GLU A 199 -18.26 -26.08 24.60
C GLU A 199 -17.42 -26.69 23.46
N PRO A 200 -17.33 -28.05 23.35
CA PRO A 200 -16.43 -28.75 22.42
C PRO A 200 -16.74 -28.60 20.92
N GLU A 201 -17.91 -28.07 20.54
CA GLU A 201 -18.42 -28.14 19.16
C GLU A 201 -18.39 -26.81 18.39
N ASN A 202 -18.17 -25.68 19.05
CA ASN A 202 -18.23 -24.38 18.41
C ASN A 202 -16.84 -23.88 18.03
N ARG A 203 -16.49 -24.04 16.75
CA ARG A 203 -15.46 -23.22 16.10
C ARG A 203 -15.68 -21.76 16.50
N THR A 204 -14.62 -21.05 16.85
CA THR A 204 -14.72 -19.62 17.21
C THR A 204 -15.13 -18.82 15.99
N TYR A 205 -16.31 -18.18 16.11
CA TYR A 205 -16.90 -17.32 15.09
C TYR A 205 -16.98 -15.91 15.61
N ILE A 206 -16.94 -14.97 14.66
CA ILE A 206 -17.19 -13.56 14.89
C ILE A 206 -18.60 -13.25 14.45
N VAL A 207 -19.41 -12.79 15.40
CA VAL A 207 -20.80 -12.42 15.15
C VAL A 207 -20.81 -11.05 14.50
N VAL A 208 -21.45 -10.97 13.35
CA VAL A 208 -21.64 -9.73 12.60
C VAL A 208 -23.11 -9.50 12.35
N ARG A 209 -23.48 -8.24 12.20
CA ARG A 209 -24.82 -7.79 11.85
C ARG A 209 -24.75 -6.74 10.75
N ASP A 210 -25.85 -6.58 10.01
CA ASP A 210 -25.95 -5.49 9.05
C ASP A 210 -25.70 -4.14 9.71
N LEU A 211 -25.00 -3.26 8.98
CA LEU A 211 -24.79 -1.88 9.40
C LEU A 211 -26.16 -1.23 9.64
N PRO A 212 -26.42 -0.69 10.85
CA PRO A 212 -27.68 -0.02 11.14
C PRO A 212 -27.94 1.10 10.13
N ASP A 213 -29.18 1.31 9.69
CA ASP A 213 -29.48 2.29 8.62
C ASP A 213 -29.02 3.73 8.94
N HIS A 214 -28.90 4.08 10.23
CA HIS A 214 -28.36 5.37 10.68
C HIS A 214 -26.81 5.45 10.67
N VAL A 215 -26.12 4.30 10.66
CA VAL A 215 -24.65 4.15 10.54
C VAL A 215 -24.25 3.76 9.12
N LYS A 216 -25.20 3.26 8.31
CA LYS A 216 -25.11 2.98 6.87
C LYS A 216 -25.00 4.31 6.12
N ASN A 217 -23.99 5.09 6.49
CA ASN A 217 -23.70 6.36 5.90
C ASN A 217 -23.24 6.05 4.48
N PRO A 218 -23.93 6.52 3.43
CA PRO A 218 -23.44 6.40 2.06
C PRO A 218 -22.00 6.95 1.90
N ASN A 219 -21.54 7.74 2.87
CA ASN A 219 -20.17 8.19 3.01
C ASN A 219 -19.14 7.06 3.22
N ASP A 220 -19.40 5.98 3.98
CA ASP A 220 -18.34 4.97 4.25
C ASP A 220 -18.02 4.13 3.00
N ALA A 221 -19.05 3.72 2.25
CA ALA A 221 -18.88 3.02 0.98
C ALA A 221 -18.35 3.94 -0.14
N SER A 222 -18.78 5.21 -0.16
CA SER A 222 -18.26 6.19 -1.14
C SER A 222 -16.83 6.62 -0.80
N ILE A 223 -16.45 6.75 0.48
CA ILE A 223 -15.06 6.98 0.91
C ILE A 223 -14.18 5.83 0.44
N PHE A 224 -14.62 4.57 0.59
CA PHE A 224 -13.88 3.42 0.06
C PHE A 224 -13.65 3.53 -1.45
N VAL A 225 -14.71 3.78 -2.23
CA VAL A 225 -14.63 3.88 -3.70
C VAL A 225 -13.81 5.10 -4.15
N VAL A 226 -14.03 6.26 -3.54
CA VAL A 226 -13.32 7.51 -3.84
C VAL A 226 -11.85 7.37 -3.50
N THR A 227 -11.51 6.78 -2.35
CA THR A 227 -10.12 6.61 -1.93
C THR A 227 -9.40 5.55 -2.77
N PHE A 228 -10.10 4.49 -3.19
CA PHE A 228 -9.60 3.53 -4.19
C PHE A 228 -9.26 4.22 -5.52
N ILE A 229 -10.22 4.94 -6.10
CA ILE A 229 -10.04 5.60 -7.40
C ILE A 229 -8.90 6.62 -7.30
N LEU A 230 -8.88 7.42 -6.23
CA LEU A 230 -7.88 8.47 -6.04
C LEU A 230 -6.47 7.90 -5.87
N PHE A 231 -6.26 6.99 -4.91
CA PHE A 231 -4.90 6.56 -4.56
C PHE A 231 -4.41 5.38 -5.40
N SER A 232 -5.25 4.42 -5.77
CA SER A 232 -4.80 3.25 -6.54
C SER A 232 -4.77 3.49 -8.04
N LEU A 233 -5.56 4.45 -8.57
CA LEU A 233 -5.63 4.74 -10.00
C LEU A 233 -5.07 6.13 -10.32
N ILE A 234 -5.64 7.21 -9.78
CA ILE A 234 -5.30 8.57 -10.22
C ILE A 234 -3.88 8.99 -9.82
N ILE A 235 -3.51 8.85 -8.54
CA ILE A 235 -2.22 9.34 -8.02
C ILE A 235 -1.00 8.75 -8.74
N PRO A 236 -0.92 7.42 -9.02
CA PRO A 236 0.16 6.89 -9.82
C PRO A 236 0.25 7.57 -11.19
N TRP A 237 -0.88 7.80 -11.85
CA TRP A 237 -0.91 8.44 -13.17
C TRP A 237 -0.53 9.92 -13.14
N ILE A 238 -0.66 10.66 -12.03
CA ILE A 238 -0.18 12.05 -11.91
C ILE A 238 1.33 12.13 -12.15
N THR A 239 2.08 11.07 -11.87
CA THR A 239 3.53 11.04 -12.06
C THR A 239 3.94 11.02 -13.54
N VAL A 240 3.07 10.54 -14.43
CA VAL A 240 3.30 10.47 -15.88
C VAL A 240 3.34 11.87 -16.55
N PRO A 241 2.33 12.75 -16.39
CA PRO A 241 2.38 14.10 -16.94
C PRO A 241 3.47 14.94 -16.25
N LEU A 242 3.69 14.78 -14.94
CA LEU A 242 4.79 15.47 -14.27
C LEU A 242 6.15 15.08 -14.85
N ALA A 243 6.35 13.78 -15.15
CA ALA A 243 7.52 13.35 -15.90
C ALA A 243 7.51 13.98 -17.30
N TYR A 244 6.44 13.87 -18.07
CA TYR A 244 6.39 14.40 -19.44
C TYR A 244 6.74 15.89 -19.57
N PHE A 245 6.23 16.74 -18.66
CA PHE A 245 6.42 18.20 -18.72
C PHE A 245 7.71 18.70 -18.05
N SER A 246 8.43 17.84 -17.34
CA SER A 246 9.73 18.20 -16.78
C SER A 246 10.80 18.22 -17.89
N ARG A 247 11.74 19.17 -17.85
CA ARG A 247 12.83 19.31 -18.84
C ARG A 247 14.13 18.66 -18.35
N PRO A 248 15.07 18.25 -19.24
CA PRO A 248 15.09 18.32 -20.73
C PRO A 248 14.61 17.10 -21.56
N ILE A 249 13.94 17.33 -22.71
CA ILE A 249 13.50 16.48 -23.87
C ILE A 249 13.42 14.93 -23.76
N GLY A 250 14.38 14.22 -23.16
CA GLY A 250 14.34 12.76 -22.94
C GLY A 250 13.22 12.24 -22.01
N PHE A 251 12.31 13.12 -21.56
CA PHE A 251 11.20 12.80 -20.66
C PHE A 251 10.07 12.03 -21.32
N GLY A 252 9.97 12.05 -22.65
CA GLY A 252 9.07 11.14 -23.37
C GLY A 252 9.38 9.67 -23.08
N CYS A 253 10.65 9.32 -22.87
CA CYS A 253 11.06 7.95 -22.55
C CYS A 253 10.72 7.59 -21.10
N ARG A 254 10.86 8.56 -20.18
CA ARG A 254 10.53 8.40 -18.76
C ARG A 254 9.02 8.29 -18.55
N SER A 255 8.25 9.18 -19.17
CA SER A 255 6.79 9.14 -19.08
C SER A 255 6.26 7.83 -19.67
N LYS A 256 6.82 7.34 -20.79
CA LYS A 256 6.53 6.01 -21.34
C LYS A 256 6.87 4.90 -20.33
N TYR A 257 8.05 4.95 -19.73
CA TYR A 257 8.48 3.96 -18.72
C TYR A 257 7.53 3.92 -17.51
N ILE A 258 7.23 5.08 -16.93
CA ILE A 258 6.32 5.21 -15.79
C ILE A 258 4.88 4.84 -16.19
N SER A 259 4.47 5.08 -17.44
CA SER A 259 3.16 4.64 -17.95
C SER A 259 3.03 3.13 -17.93
N VAL A 260 4.11 2.36 -18.15
CA VAL A 260 4.09 0.89 -18.02
C VAL A 260 3.79 0.49 -16.58
N LEU A 261 4.48 1.08 -15.60
CA LEU A 261 4.21 0.87 -14.17
C LEU A 261 2.75 1.20 -13.81
N CYS A 262 2.28 2.38 -14.21
CA CYS A 262 0.92 2.83 -13.94
C CYS A 262 -0.13 1.94 -14.61
N SER A 263 0.15 1.41 -15.79
CA SER A 263 -0.73 0.48 -16.49
C SER A 263 -0.87 -0.84 -15.73
N ILE A 264 0.24 -1.43 -15.26
CA ILE A 264 0.20 -2.65 -14.43
C ILE A 264 -0.64 -2.40 -13.17
N TRP A 265 -0.37 -1.31 -12.46
CA TRP A 265 -1.10 -0.94 -11.26
C TRP A 265 -2.60 -0.72 -11.50
N THR A 266 -2.95 -0.05 -12.59
CA THR A 266 -4.35 0.22 -12.98
C THR A 266 -5.11 -1.06 -13.26
N VAL A 267 -4.54 -1.93 -14.10
CA VAL A 267 -5.17 -3.21 -14.47
C VAL A 267 -5.35 -4.09 -13.23
N ASN A 268 -4.30 -4.25 -12.42
CA ASN A 268 -4.35 -5.10 -11.25
C ASN A 268 -5.31 -4.58 -10.18
N SER A 269 -5.30 -3.27 -9.94
CA SER A 269 -6.20 -2.63 -8.97
C SER A 269 -7.67 -2.73 -9.43
N THR A 270 -7.92 -2.62 -10.73
CA THR A 270 -9.27 -2.80 -11.30
C THR A 270 -9.75 -4.24 -11.15
N ILE A 271 -8.90 -5.23 -11.47
CA ILE A 271 -9.23 -6.66 -11.30
C ILE A 271 -9.50 -6.98 -9.82
N ALA A 272 -8.68 -6.47 -8.91
CA ALA A 272 -8.85 -6.69 -7.48
C ALA A 272 -10.15 -6.04 -6.96
N PHE A 273 -10.48 -4.83 -7.42
CA PHE A 273 -11.73 -4.18 -7.07
C PHE A 273 -12.96 -4.96 -7.58
N ILE A 274 -12.95 -5.42 -8.83
CA ILE A 274 -14.03 -6.25 -9.38
C ILE A 274 -14.17 -7.55 -8.58
N SER A 275 -13.05 -8.20 -8.25
CA SER A 275 -13.03 -9.39 -7.40
C SER A 275 -13.65 -9.12 -6.02
N HIS A 276 -13.33 -7.98 -5.40
CA HIS A 276 -13.88 -7.55 -4.13
C HIS A 276 -15.40 -7.36 -4.19
N VAL A 277 -15.89 -6.65 -5.20
CA VAL A 277 -17.33 -6.41 -5.40
C VAL A 277 -18.07 -7.73 -5.65
N LEU A 278 -17.51 -8.65 -6.45
CA LEU A 278 -18.08 -9.97 -6.69
C LEU A 278 -18.06 -10.90 -5.45
N GLY A 279 -17.37 -10.50 -4.39
CA GLY A 279 -17.36 -11.18 -3.11
C GLY A 279 -16.14 -12.09 -2.91
N GLU A 280 -15.28 -11.70 -1.97
CA GLU A 280 -14.09 -12.43 -1.60
C GLU A 280 -14.29 -13.26 -0.33
N LYS A 281 -13.84 -14.52 -0.36
CA LYS A 281 -13.90 -15.44 0.79
C LYS A 281 -12.65 -15.40 1.66
N SER A 282 -11.51 -14.97 1.10
CA SER A 282 -10.21 -15.01 1.77
C SER A 282 -9.43 -13.72 1.58
N VAL A 283 -8.49 -13.45 2.48
CA VAL A 283 -7.60 -12.27 2.41
C VAL A 283 -6.71 -12.30 1.17
N TYR A 284 -6.25 -13.48 0.76
CA TYR A 284 -5.41 -13.63 -0.44
C TYR A 284 -6.22 -13.75 -1.73
N SER A 285 -7.55 -13.56 -1.68
CA SER A 285 -8.45 -13.77 -2.81
C SER A 285 -8.30 -15.17 -3.43
N ARG A 286 -8.76 -15.35 -4.68
CA ARG A 286 -8.60 -16.59 -5.44
C ARG A 286 -7.11 -16.86 -5.71
N ARG A 287 -6.70 -18.13 -5.64
CA ARG A 287 -5.30 -18.56 -5.83
C ARG A 287 -4.66 -18.00 -7.11
N ILE A 288 -5.40 -18.00 -8.22
CA ILE A 288 -4.92 -17.50 -9.52
C ILE A 288 -4.62 -16.00 -9.46
N LEU A 289 -5.53 -15.20 -8.90
CA LEU A 289 -5.34 -13.75 -8.73
C LEU A 289 -4.16 -13.47 -7.80
N SER A 290 -4.01 -14.27 -6.74
CA SER A 290 -2.88 -14.16 -5.82
C SER A 290 -1.54 -14.35 -6.52
N ILE A 291 -1.40 -15.43 -7.30
CA ILE A 291 -0.18 -15.71 -8.09
C ILE A 291 0.09 -14.58 -9.09
N TRP A 292 -0.95 -14.10 -9.77
CA TRP A 292 -0.84 -13.00 -10.73
C TRP A 292 -0.33 -11.70 -10.08
N PHE A 293 -0.86 -11.34 -8.91
CA PHE A 293 -0.41 -10.15 -8.18
C PHE A 293 1.01 -10.30 -7.64
N TYR A 294 1.41 -11.48 -7.16
CA TYR A 294 2.80 -11.73 -6.78
C TYR A 294 3.76 -11.55 -7.96
N PHE A 295 3.42 -12.15 -9.11
CA PHE A 295 4.22 -12.04 -10.33
C PHE A 295 4.32 -10.60 -10.83
N SER A 296 3.20 -9.88 -10.84
CA SER A 296 3.17 -8.45 -11.17
C SER A 296 4.02 -7.63 -10.20
N GLY A 297 4.01 -7.97 -8.92
CA GLY A 297 4.85 -7.35 -7.89
C GLY A 297 6.34 -7.48 -8.16
N ILE A 298 6.77 -8.68 -8.56
CA ILE A 298 8.17 -8.93 -8.96
C ILE A 298 8.56 -8.09 -10.17
N ILE A 299 7.69 -8.03 -11.19
CA ILE A 299 7.92 -7.18 -12.37
C ILE A 299 8.04 -5.71 -11.95
N VAL A 300 7.10 -5.20 -11.14
CA VAL A 300 7.13 -3.82 -10.65
C VAL A 300 8.39 -3.55 -9.85
N ALA A 301 8.82 -4.47 -8.97
CA ALA A 301 10.07 -4.32 -8.22
C ALA A 301 11.30 -4.21 -9.14
N ILE A 302 11.37 -5.05 -10.18
CA ILE A 302 12.44 -4.98 -11.19
C ILE A 302 12.38 -3.66 -11.93
N LEU A 303 11.19 -3.21 -12.35
CA LEU A 303 11.01 -1.94 -13.05
C LEU A 303 11.38 -0.73 -12.16
N LEU A 304 11.02 -0.74 -10.87
CA LEU A 304 11.42 0.30 -9.92
C LEU A 304 12.93 0.32 -9.69
N LEU A 305 13.56 -0.85 -9.60
CA LEU A 305 15.02 -0.95 -9.49
C LEU A 305 15.72 -0.44 -10.75
N LEU A 306 15.25 -0.84 -11.93
CA LEU A 306 15.76 -0.35 -13.21
C LEU A 306 15.56 1.16 -13.34
N LEU A 307 14.42 1.70 -12.92
CA LEU A 307 14.17 3.14 -12.89
C LEU A 307 15.17 3.87 -11.98
N ALA A 308 15.49 3.31 -10.82
CA ALA A 308 16.50 3.87 -9.91
C ALA A 308 17.90 3.87 -10.56
N LEU A 309 18.28 2.77 -11.22
CA LEU A 309 19.56 2.65 -11.93
C LEU A 309 19.64 3.62 -13.11
N LEU A 310 18.56 3.73 -13.88
CA LEU A 310 18.42 4.67 -15.00
C LEU A 310 18.48 6.13 -14.57
N SER A 311 17.96 6.44 -13.37
CA SER A 311 18.04 7.79 -12.79
C SER A 311 19.46 8.12 -12.32
N ARG A 312 20.23 7.11 -11.90
CA ARG A 312 21.64 7.28 -11.49
C ARG A 312 22.57 7.39 -12.70
N THR A 313 22.41 6.54 -13.71
CA THR A 313 23.30 6.46 -14.87
C THR A 313 22.56 6.86 -16.14
N ARG A 314 22.61 8.15 -16.48
CA ARG A 314 21.79 8.72 -17.56
C ARG A 314 22.08 8.19 -18.95
N SER A 315 23.33 7.82 -19.24
CA SER A 315 23.70 7.26 -20.55
C SER A 315 22.90 6.01 -20.89
N TRP A 316 22.47 5.26 -19.87
CA TRP A 316 21.67 4.05 -20.05
C TRP A 316 20.28 4.32 -20.64
N TRP A 317 19.74 5.53 -20.52
CA TRP A 317 18.53 5.91 -21.24
C TRP A 317 18.76 5.89 -22.75
N VAL A 318 19.90 6.39 -23.21
CA VAL A 318 20.27 6.40 -24.62
C VAL A 318 20.65 4.99 -25.08
N ASP A 319 21.42 4.26 -24.28
CA ASP A 319 21.86 2.90 -24.63
C ASP A 319 20.69 1.92 -24.79
N LEU A 320 19.65 2.04 -23.96
CA LEU A 320 18.50 1.13 -23.96
C LEU A 320 17.34 1.59 -24.83
N PHE A 321 17.14 2.90 -24.99
CA PHE A 321 15.95 3.46 -25.65
C PHE A 321 16.29 4.37 -26.85
N GLY A 322 17.58 4.53 -27.18
CA GLY A 322 18.09 5.25 -28.35
C GLY A 322 18.27 6.76 -28.13
N GLU A 323 18.87 7.42 -29.14
CA GLU A 323 19.23 8.85 -29.13
C GLU A 323 18.05 9.80 -28.88
N SER A 324 16.81 9.36 -29.15
CA SER A 324 15.61 10.13 -28.81
C SER A 324 15.43 10.38 -27.32
N CYS A 325 16.14 9.63 -26.46
CA CYS A 325 16.15 9.80 -25.02
C CYS A 325 17.36 10.61 -24.51
N ASN A 326 18.10 11.27 -25.39
CA ASN A 326 19.24 12.10 -25.01
C ASN A 326 18.76 13.34 -24.23
N LEU A 327 19.33 13.54 -23.05
CA LEU A 327 18.94 14.54 -22.07
C LEU A 327 19.90 15.72 -22.16
N THR A 328 19.60 16.70 -23.01
CA THR A 328 20.40 17.93 -23.08
C THR A 328 19.55 19.13 -22.71
N CYS A 329 19.97 19.90 -21.70
CA CYS A 329 19.43 21.23 -21.48
C CYS A 329 19.87 22.11 -22.65
N SER A 330 18.91 22.64 -23.42
CA SER A 330 19.23 23.53 -24.53
C SER A 330 19.44 24.96 -24.01
N ASN A 331 20.17 25.79 -24.77
CA ASN A 331 20.37 27.21 -24.42
C ASN A 331 19.06 28.04 -24.39
N GLN A 332 17.93 27.48 -24.84
CA GLN A 332 16.60 28.09 -24.71
C GLN A 332 15.88 27.70 -23.40
N ASP A 333 16.50 26.83 -22.58
CA ASP A 333 15.98 26.33 -21.30
C ASP A 333 16.59 27.04 -20.07
N TYR A 334 17.37 28.12 -20.29
CA TYR A 334 17.99 28.97 -19.27
C TYR A 334 17.30 30.32 -19.14
#